data_AF-A0A0F9RL78-F1
#
_entry.id   AF-A0A0F9RL78-F1
#
_cell.length_a   1.000
_cell.length_b   1.000
_cell.length_c   1.000
_cell.angle_alpha   90.00
_cell.angle_beta   90.00
_cell.angle_gamma   90.00
#
_symmetry.space_group_name_H-M   'P 1'
#
loop_
_entity.id
_entity.type
_entity.pdbx_description
1 polymer ?
#
loop_
_entity_poly.entity_id
_entity_poly.type
_entity_poly.pdbx_seq_one_letter_code
_entity_poly.pdbx_strand_id
1 'polypeptide(L)'
;MSKSSVLGVLALIVGASGLGLGAYQILLVTPSQSGIKHTWYSFDNSVHYAGQAPLDIAIDSLLITFSVKSGESLYLQFNTMLHVPGSESFIFNFVLDSVILWGSPYPDWIIEQTNSTLAVSLQLSLDTVPNGAHNVTIGIYSRGAANFISSSSLLVQTYIP
;
A
#
# COMPACT_ATOMS: atom_id res chain seq x y z
N MET A 1 11.36 38.85 -57.67
CA MET A 1 10.69 38.85 -56.34
C MET A 1 9.99 37.51 -56.19
N SER A 2 10.56 36.54 -55.45
CA SER A 2 9.88 35.23 -55.21
C SER A 2 10.42 34.42 -54.02
N LYS A 3 11.57 34.77 -53.45
CA LYS A 3 12.22 33.97 -52.39
C LYS A 3 11.68 34.21 -50.98
N SER A 4 11.14 35.41 -50.65
CA SER A 4 10.66 35.72 -49.29
C SER A 4 9.27 35.16 -49.00
N SER A 5 8.37 35.11 -49.99
CA SER A 5 7.02 34.57 -49.80
C SER A 5 7.01 33.07 -49.53
N VAL A 6 7.92 32.30 -50.13
CA VAL A 6 8.05 30.85 -49.89
C VAL A 6 8.54 30.56 -48.47
N LEU A 7 9.49 31.35 -47.95
CA LEU A 7 9.95 31.24 -46.56
C LEU A 7 8.83 31.56 -45.56
N GLY A 8 8.01 32.58 -45.85
CA GLY A 8 6.89 32.95 -44.99
C GLY A 8 5.83 31.86 -44.88
N VAL A 9 5.51 31.19 -45.98
CA VAL A 9 4.56 30.06 -45.99
C VAL A 9 5.12 28.86 -45.23
N LEU A 10 6.41 28.54 -45.39
CA LEU A 10 7.06 27.47 -44.63
C LEU A 10 7.09 27.76 -43.12
N ALA A 11 7.39 28.99 -42.72
CA ALA A 11 7.36 29.39 -41.32
C ALA A 11 5.96 29.28 -40.70
N LEU A 12 4.91 29.61 -41.48
CA LEU A 12 3.52 29.48 -41.04
C LEU A 12 3.12 28.00 -40.83
N ILE A 13 3.53 27.12 -41.75
CA ILE A 13 3.25 25.67 -41.65
C ILE A 13 3.96 25.08 -40.43
N VAL A 14 5.24 25.42 -40.21
CA VAL A 14 6.00 24.94 -39.05
C VAL A 14 5.40 25.46 -37.75
N GLY A 15 5.01 26.75 -37.69
CA GLY A 15 4.34 27.33 -36.53
C GLY A 15 3.00 26.68 -36.22
N ALA A 16 2.15 26.46 -37.23
CA ALA A 16 0.87 25.78 -37.07
C ALA A 16 1.03 24.30 -36.65
N SER A 17 2.06 23.62 -37.19
CA SER A 17 2.38 22.23 -36.83
C SER A 17 2.88 22.12 -35.38
N GLY A 18 3.72 23.07 -34.95
CA GLY A 18 4.19 23.16 -33.56
C GLY A 18 3.07 23.43 -32.57
N LEU A 19 2.13 24.33 -32.91
CA LEU A 19 0.93 24.59 -32.11
C LEU A 19 -0.01 23.37 -32.06
N GLY A 20 -0.18 22.66 -33.18
CA GLY A 20 -0.97 21.42 -33.25
C GLY A 20 -0.38 20.31 -32.37
N LEU A 21 0.95 20.13 -32.40
CA LEU A 21 1.64 19.15 -31.55
C LEU A 21 1.63 19.55 -30.07
N GLY A 22 1.75 20.85 -29.77
CA GLY A 22 1.64 21.36 -28.40
C GLY A 22 0.23 21.18 -27.82
N ALA A 23 -0.81 21.46 -28.60
CA ALA A 23 -2.20 21.22 -28.20
C ALA A 23 -2.51 19.71 -28.06
N TYR A 24 -1.94 18.88 -28.94
CA TYR A 24 -2.04 17.42 -28.86
C TYR A 24 -1.48 16.87 -27.54
N GLN A 25 -0.32 17.37 -27.10
CA GLN A 25 0.25 16.96 -25.80
C GLN A 25 -0.64 17.35 -24.61
N ILE A 26 -1.24 18.53 -24.62
CA ILE A 26 -2.08 19.00 -23.51
C ILE A 26 -3.41 18.24 -23.45
N LEU A 27 -4.02 17.97 -24.61
CA LEU A 27 -5.37 17.40 -24.70
C LEU A 27 -5.41 15.86 -24.66
N LEU A 28 -4.37 15.17 -25.16
CA LEU A 28 -4.37 13.72 -25.30
C LEU A 28 -3.27 13.02 -24.48
N VAL A 29 -2.28 13.78 -23.98
CA VAL A 29 -1.19 13.28 -23.13
C VAL A 29 -1.24 13.94 -21.75
N THR A 30 -2.42 14.33 -21.29
CA THR A 30 -2.62 14.48 -19.85
C THR A 30 -2.42 13.07 -19.27
N PRO A 31 -1.39 12.83 -18.43
CA PRO A 31 -1.16 11.51 -17.90
C PRO A 31 -2.45 11.06 -17.22
N SER A 32 -2.87 9.82 -17.48
CA SER A 32 -3.79 9.13 -16.58
C SER A 32 -3.31 9.43 -15.17
N GLN A 33 -4.21 9.80 -14.27
CA GLN A 33 -3.85 10.18 -12.92
C GLN A 33 -3.30 8.97 -12.15
N SER A 34 -2.25 8.29 -12.61
CA SER A 34 -1.60 7.18 -11.93
C SER A 34 -0.72 7.72 -10.79
N GLY A 35 -0.34 6.83 -9.89
CA GLY A 35 0.47 7.12 -8.72
C GLY A 35 -0.32 7.25 -7.43
N ILE A 36 0.42 7.49 -6.35
CA ILE A 36 -0.08 7.59 -4.98
C ILE A 36 -1.03 8.79 -4.86
N LYS A 37 -2.18 8.57 -4.25
CA LYS A 37 -3.22 9.57 -3.99
C LYS A 37 -3.19 10.04 -2.55
N HIS A 38 -3.15 9.10 -1.62
CA HIS A 38 -3.13 9.39 -0.20
C HIS A 38 -2.22 8.41 0.52
N THR A 39 -1.72 8.83 1.68
CA THR A 39 -0.86 8.01 2.53
C THR A 39 -1.19 8.27 3.99
N TRP A 40 -1.31 7.20 4.76
CA TRP A 40 -1.51 7.21 6.20
C TRP A 40 -0.45 6.33 6.86
N TYR A 41 -0.07 6.71 8.06
CA TYR A 41 0.99 6.03 8.82
C TYR A 41 0.62 5.98 10.29
N SER A 42 0.82 4.82 10.91
CA SER A 42 0.75 4.64 12.35
C SER A 42 2.04 3.95 12.82
N PHE A 43 2.48 4.32 14.03
CA PHE A 43 3.62 3.72 14.70
C PHE A 43 3.27 3.45 16.14
N ASP A 44 3.60 2.25 16.60
CA ASP A 44 3.46 1.83 17.97
C ASP A 44 4.76 1.22 18.50
N ASN A 45 5.27 1.79 19.58
CA ASN A 45 6.49 1.30 20.23
C ASN A 45 6.21 0.30 21.36
N SER A 46 4.95 -0.01 21.62
CA SER A 46 4.52 -0.92 22.69
C SER A 46 4.84 -2.38 22.35
N VAL A 47 4.84 -3.22 23.38
CA VAL A 47 4.98 -4.67 23.24
C VAL A 47 3.59 -5.30 23.14
N HIS A 48 3.36 -6.10 22.11
CA HIS A 48 2.12 -6.86 21.92
C HIS A 48 2.43 -8.34 21.88
N TYR A 49 2.00 -9.04 22.92
CA TYR A 49 2.05 -10.50 22.94
C TYR A 49 1.05 -11.07 21.94
N ALA A 50 1.46 -12.09 21.21
CA ALA A 50 0.57 -12.76 20.29
C ALA A 50 -0.58 -13.44 21.04
N GLY A 51 -1.76 -13.41 20.43
CA GLY A 51 -2.88 -14.23 20.90
C GLY A 51 -2.51 -15.71 20.83
N GLN A 52 -3.02 -16.50 21.78
CA GLN A 52 -2.94 -17.95 21.66
C GLN A 52 -3.90 -18.39 20.55
N ALA A 53 -3.38 -19.12 19.56
CA ALA A 53 -4.18 -19.70 18.49
C ALA A 53 -5.42 -20.42 19.07
N PRO A 54 -6.62 -20.21 18.50
CA PRO A 54 -6.92 -19.58 17.21
C PRO A 54 -7.36 -18.11 17.30
N LEU A 55 -7.07 -17.40 18.41
CA LEU A 55 -7.54 -16.03 18.60
C LEU A 55 -6.52 -15.02 18.08
N ASP A 56 -6.89 -14.28 17.04
CA ASP A 56 -6.14 -13.12 16.56
C ASP A 56 -6.33 -11.95 17.53
N ILE A 57 -5.23 -11.37 17.98
CA ILE A 57 -5.26 -10.09 18.69
C ILE A 57 -5.07 -8.99 17.66
N ALA A 58 -6.10 -8.18 17.46
CA ALA A 58 -6.01 -6.93 16.73
C ALA A 58 -5.19 -5.91 17.55
N ILE A 59 -4.29 -5.21 16.89
CA ILE A 59 -3.48 -4.17 17.54
C ILE A 59 -4.18 -2.83 17.35
N ASP A 60 -5.03 -2.45 18.30
CA ASP A 60 -5.86 -1.25 18.21
C ASP A 60 -5.06 0.05 18.03
N SER A 61 -3.84 0.11 18.57
CA SER A 61 -2.91 1.25 18.40
C SER A 61 -2.42 1.42 16.96
N LEU A 62 -2.50 0.38 16.12
CA LEU A 62 -2.17 0.42 14.71
C LEU A 62 -3.40 0.59 13.80
N LEU A 63 -4.59 0.82 14.37
CA LEU A 63 -5.80 1.04 13.59
C LEU A 63 -5.72 2.34 12.78
N ILE A 64 -5.78 2.23 11.46
CA ILE A 64 -5.83 3.36 10.54
C ILE A 64 -7.20 3.39 9.87
N THR A 65 -7.88 4.54 9.94
CA THR A 65 -9.09 4.80 9.16
C THR A 65 -8.71 5.63 7.93
N PHE A 66 -9.14 5.19 6.75
CA PHE A 66 -8.80 5.80 5.46
C PHE A 66 -9.99 5.80 4.51
N SER A 67 -9.88 6.49 3.38
CA SER A 67 -10.90 6.50 2.34
C SER A 67 -10.32 6.10 0.99
N VAL A 68 -11.03 5.24 0.27
CA VAL A 68 -10.72 4.81 -1.09
C VAL A 68 -11.71 5.47 -2.03
N LYS A 69 -11.23 6.14 -3.09
CA LYS A 69 -12.09 6.67 -4.14
C LYS A 69 -12.30 5.64 -5.26
N SER A 70 -13.37 5.79 -6.02
CA SER A 70 -13.62 4.96 -7.20
C SER A 70 -12.42 4.98 -8.16
N GLY A 71 -11.92 3.79 -8.50
CA GLY A 71 -10.76 3.61 -9.38
C GLY A 71 -9.40 3.64 -8.67
N GLU A 72 -9.37 3.85 -7.35
CA GLU A 72 -8.15 3.68 -6.55
C GLU A 72 -8.00 2.22 -6.08
N SER A 73 -6.74 1.79 -6.00
CA SER A 73 -6.24 0.57 -5.41
C SER A 73 -5.59 0.87 -4.05
N LEU A 74 -5.31 -0.16 -3.26
CA LEU A 74 -4.80 -0.04 -1.90
C LEU A 74 -3.46 -0.77 -1.76
N TYR A 75 -2.47 -0.12 -1.16
CA TYR A 75 -1.21 -0.70 -0.74
C TYR A 75 -1.09 -0.62 0.77
N LEU A 76 -0.74 -1.74 1.40
CA LEU A 76 -0.54 -1.90 2.83
C LEU A 76 0.88 -2.38 3.08
N GLN A 77 1.57 -1.75 4.02
CA GLN A 77 2.87 -2.22 4.48
C GLN A 77 2.90 -2.23 6.00
N PHE A 78 3.29 -3.36 6.57
CA PHE A 78 3.50 -3.52 7.99
C PHE A 78 4.95 -3.87 8.27
N ASN A 79 5.58 -3.20 9.24
CA ASN A 79 6.90 -3.57 9.73
C ASN A 79 6.88 -3.72 11.24
N THR A 80 7.60 -4.69 11.78
CA THR A 80 7.75 -4.86 13.23
C THR A 80 9.03 -5.57 13.60
N MET A 81 9.46 -5.45 14.85
CA MET A 81 10.40 -6.39 15.45
C MET A 81 9.63 -7.57 16.05
N LEU A 82 9.93 -8.78 15.61
CA LEU A 82 9.36 -10.02 16.10
C LEU A 82 10.33 -10.67 17.10
N HIS A 83 9.82 -11.16 18.21
CA HIS A 83 10.58 -11.88 19.24
C HIS A 83 9.98 -13.26 19.49
N VAL A 84 10.78 -14.29 19.25
CA VAL A 84 10.40 -15.71 19.36
C VAL A 84 11.35 -16.42 20.32
N PRO A 85 11.03 -16.49 21.63
CA PRO A 85 11.88 -17.13 22.65
C PRO A 85 11.81 -18.66 22.67
N GLY A 86 11.04 -19.30 21.79
CA GLY A 86 10.90 -20.75 21.66
C GLY A 86 10.86 -21.18 20.20
N SER A 87 10.54 -22.44 19.91
CA SER A 87 10.36 -22.93 18.53
C SER A 87 8.87 -22.98 18.20
N GLU A 88 8.36 -21.94 17.56
CA GLU A 88 6.93 -21.78 17.28
C GLU A 88 6.71 -21.02 15.97
N SER A 89 5.56 -21.28 15.32
CA SER A 89 5.11 -20.52 14.16
C SER A 89 4.36 -19.26 14.63
N PHE A 90 4.71 -18.13 14.02
CA PHE A 90 4.07 -16.83 14.24
C PHE A 90 3.35 -16.42 12.97
N ILE A 91 2.09 -15.99 13.08
CA ILE A 91 1.26 -15.69 11.92
C ILE A 91 0.75 -14.26 12.00
N PHE A 92 0.81 -13.59 10.86
CA PHE A 92 0.38 -12.20 10.69
C PHE A 92 -0.73 -12.13 9.66
N ASN A 93 -1.77 -11.34 9.95
CA ASN A 93 -2.85 -11.05 9.02
C ASN A 93 -3.14 -9.55 8.98
N PHE A 94 -3.44 -9.02 7.80
CA PHE A 94 -4.12 -7.72 7.71
C PHE A 94 -5.60 -7.91 8.02
N VAL A 95 -6.18 -7.00 8.81
CA VAL A 95 -7.61 -6.98 9.13
C VAL A 95 -8.19 -5.71 8.53
N LEU A 96 -9.00 -5.85 7.49
CA LEU A 96 -9.66 -4.75 6.76
C LEU A 96 -11.16 -4.78 7.07
N ASP A 97 -11.72 -3.70 7.61
CA ASP A 97 -13.14 -3.60 7.99
C ASP A 97 -13.62 -4.74 8.89
N SER A 98 -12.79 -5.11 9.87
CA SER A 98 -13.01 -6.27 10.76
C SER A 98 -13.00 -7.64 10.07
N VAL A 99 -12.56 -7.71 8.81
CA VAL A 99 -12.38 -8.97 8.06
C VAL A 99 -10.89 -9.28 7.96
N ILE A 100 -10.50 -10.46 8.44
CA ILE A 100 -9.15 -10.99 8.29
C ILE A 100 -8.92 -11.31 6.81
N LEU A 101 -7.86 -10.76 6.22
CA LEU A 101 -7.43 -11.06 4.86
C LEU A 101 -6.49 -12.27 4.89
N TRP A 102 -7.03 -13.45 4.59
CA TRP A 102 -6.34 -14.75 4.66
C TRP A 102 -6.80 -15.67 3.52
N GLY A 103 -5.92 -16.58 3.10
CA GLY A 103 -6.19 -17.50 1.98
C GLY A 103 -6.37 -16.79 0.63
N SER A 104 -6.51 -17.56 -0.46
CA SER A 104 -6.60 -17.01 -1.82
C SER A 104 -7.72 -15.95 -1.94
N PRO A 105 -7.43 -14.72 -2.42
CA PRO A 105 -6.20 -14.28 -3.11
C PRO A 105 -5.09 -13.66 -2.22
N TYR A 106 -5.26 -13.63 -0.90
CA TYR A 106 -4.34 -13.04 0.07
C TYR A 106 -3.23 -14.03 0.50
N PRO A 107 -2.01 -13.54 0.78
CA PRO A 107 -0.92 -14.39 1.26
C PRO A 107 -1.10 -14.76 2.74
N ASP A 108 -0.67 -15.97 3.10
CA ASP A 108 -0.54 -16.39 4.49
C ASP A 108 0.91 -16.13 4.97
N TRP A 109 1.11 -15.17 5.86
CA TRP A 109 2.45 -14.86 6.40
C TRP A 109 2.73 -15.67 7.66
N ILE A 110 3.37 -16.82 7.45
CA ILE A 110 3.79 -17.73 8.53
C ILE A 110 5.31 -17.61 8.69
N ILE A 111 5.76 -17.25 9.88
CA ILE A 111 7.17 -17.13 10.24
C ILE A 111 7.51 -18.18 11.30
N GLU A 112 8.39 -19.11 10.95
CA GLU A 112 8.86 -20.14 11.86
C GLU A 112 10.30 -19.84 12.24
N GLN A 113 10.53 -19.57 13.53
CA GLN A 113 11.85 -19.20 14.05
C GLN A 113 12.07 -19.84 15.41
N THR A 114 13.32 -19.82 15.87
CA THR A 114 13.67 -20.33 17.19
C THR A 114 14.68 -19.43 17.88
N ASN A 115 14.42 -19.04 19.13
CA ASN A 115 15.29 -18.20 19.96
C ASN A 115 15.82 -16.97 19.21
N SER A 116 14.93 -16.25 18.54
CA SER A 116 15.29 -15.22 17.56
C SER A 116 14.55 -13.91 17.79
N THR A 117 15.24 -12.82 17.56
CA THR A 117 14.67 -11.47 17.40
C THR A 117 15.01 -10.99 16.00
N LEU A 118 13.99 -10.69 15.20
CA LEU A 118 14.18 -10.31 13.80
C LEU A 118 13.19 -9.22 13.35
N ALA A 119 13.62 -8.42 12.39
CA ALA A 119 12.74 -7.48 11.71
C ALA A 119 11.88 -8.22 10.68
N VAL A 120 10.59 -7.91 10.66
CA VAL A 120 9.59 -8.47 9.75
C VAL A 120 8.96 -7.34 8.96
N SER A 121 8.80 -7.54 7.65
CA SER A 121 8.12 -6.61 6.74
C SER A 121 7.12 -7.38 5.89
N LEU A 122 5.86 -6.96 5.92
CA LEU A 122 4.74 -7.54 5.16
C LEU A 122 4.17 -6.48 4.24
N GLN A 123 3.82 -6.87 3.02
CA GLN A 123 3.31 -5.95 2.01
C GLN A 123 2.15 -6.60 1.25
N LEU A 124 1.07 -5.85 1.04
CA LEU A 124 -0.10 -6.30 0.31
C LEU A 124 -0.62 -5.19 -0.60
N SER A 125 -0.84 -5.51 -1.86
CA SER A 125 -1.50 -4.63 -2.82
C SER A 125 -2.84 -5.23 -3.22
N LEU A 126 -3.90 -4.43 -3.18
CA LEU A 126 -5.26 -4.80 -3.56
C LEU A 126 -5.71 -3.92 -4.71
N ASP A 127 -5.93 -4.53 -5.88
CA ASP A 127 -6.31 -3.81 -7.09
C ASP A 127 -7.73 -3.21 -7.01
N THR A 128 -8.62 -3.86 -6.25
CA THR A 128 -10.00 -3.40 -6.07
C THR A 128 -10.37 -3.38 -4.60
N VAL A 129 -10.58 -2.17 -4.06
CA VAL A 129 -11.23 -1.93 -2.77
C VAL A 129 -12.49 -1.11 -3.03
N PRO A 130 -13.64 -1.41 -2.39
CA PRO A 130 -14.85 -0.62 -2.57
C PRO A 130 -14.62 0.88 -2.34
N ASN A 131 -15.36 1.74 -3.05
CA ASN A 131 -15.33 3.17 -2.79
C ASN A 131 -15.99 3.45 -1.43
N GLY A 132 -15.28 4.10 -0.51
CA GLY A 132 -15.81 4.34 0.83
C GLY A 132 -14.75 4.63 1.89
N ALA A 133 -15.20 4.67 3.14
CA ALA A 133 -14.35 4.72 4.32
C ALA A 133 -14.08 3.29 4.80
N HIS A 134 -12.82 3.03 5.11
CA HIS A 134 -12.32 1.72 5.52
C HIS A 134 -11.45 1.87 6.77
N ASN A 135 -11.31 0.78 7.51
CA ASN A 135 -10.31 0.69 8.57
C ASN A 135 -9.41 -0.52 8.37
N VAL A 136 -8.14 -0.39 8.74
CA VAL A 136 -7.18 -1.48 8.69
C VAL A 136 -6.34 -1.54 9.95
N THR A 137 -6.09 -2.76 10.41
CA THR A 137 -5.16 -3.07 11.49
C THR A 137 -4.44 -4.40 11.20
N ILE A 138 -3.61 -4.84 12.13
CA ILE A 138 -2.89 -6.11 12.08
C ILE A 138 -3.43 -7.03 13.15
N GLY A 139 -3.75 -8.26 12.73
CA GLY A 139 -3.98 -9.39 13.60
C GLY A 139 -2.68 -10.19 13.74
N ILE A 140 -2.35 -10.56 14.97
CA ILE A 140 -1.24 -11.48 15.27
C ILE A 140 -1.73 -12.67 16.09
N TYR A 141 -1.23 -13.86 15.77
CA TYR A 141 -1.41 -15.04 16.60
C TYR A 141 -0.21 -15.98 16.57
N SER A 142 -0.10 -16.78 17.64
CA SER A 142 0.99 -17.73 17.88
C SER A 142 0.47 -18.88 18.74
N ARG A 143 1.09 -20.05 18.66
CA ARG A 143 0.79 -21.15 19.61
C ARG A 143 1.45 -20.94 20.97
N GLY A 144 2.56 -20.20 21.03
CA GLY A 144 3.24 -19.81 22.25
C GLY A 144 2.87 -18.38 22.70
N ALA A 145 2.43 -18.23 23.95
CA ALA A 145 2.07 -16.92 24.56
C ALA A 145 3.29 -16.03 24.88
N ALA A 146 4.50 -16.58 24.81
CA ALA A 146 5.73 -15.83 25.04
C ALA A 146 6.22 -15.07 23.81
N ASN A 147 5.62 -15.32 22.63
CA ASN A 147 5.98 -14.62 21.41
C ASN A 147 5.32 -13.25 21.39
N PHE A 148 6.07 -12.23 21.00
CA PHE A 148 5.57 -10.86 20.96
C PHE A 148 6.19 -10.08 19.82
N ILE A 149 5.55 -8.97 19.50
CA ILE A 149 6.09 -7.97 18.61
C ILE A 149 6.31 -6.65 19.34
N SER A 150 7.22 -5.84 18.81
CA SER A 150 7.50 -4.49 19.32
C SER A 150 7.91 -3.56 18.19
N SER A 151 7.78 -2.25 18.41
CA SER A 151 8.23 -1.21 17.46
C SER A 151 7.64 -1.45 16.07
N SER A 152 6.32 -1.45 16.03
CA SER A 152 5.51 -1.79 14.88
C SER A 152 5.07 -0.54 14.11
N SER A 153 5.01 -0.61 12.80
CA SER A 153 4.55 0.47 11.93
C SER A 153 3.58 -0.08 10.88
N LEU A 154 2.52 0.67 10.61
CA LEU A 154 1.56 0.38 9.54
C LEU A 154 1.49 1.58 8.60
N LEU A 155 1.70 1.33 7.31
CA LEU A 155 1.58 2.29 6.23
C LEU A 155 0.42 1.85 5.33
N VAL A 156 -0.44 2.81 4.99
CA VAL A 156 -1.56 2.62 4.08
C VAL A 156 -1.44 3.65 2.97
N GLN A 157 -1.54 3.23 1.72
CA GLN A 157 -1.51 4.12 0.57
C GLN A 157 -2.64 3.78 -0.38
N THR A 158 -3.38 4.78 -0.87
CA THR A 158 -4.21 4.57 -2.06
C THR A 158 -3.46 5.06 -3.28
N TYR A 159 -3.63 4.37 -4.40
CA TYR A 159 -2.98 4.70 -5.66
C TYR A 159 -3.89 4.41 -6.83
N ILE A 160 -3.67 5.06 -7.96
CA ILE A 160 -4.22 4.61 -9.24
C ILE A 160 -3.05 3.98 -10.00
N PRO A 161 -3.15 2.71 -10.45
CA PRO A 161 -2.08 2.05 -11.19
C PRO A 161 -1.72 2.77 -12.50
#